data_AF-A0A7Z9H578-F1
#
_entry.id   AF-A0A7Z9H578-F1
#
_cell.length_a   1.000
_cell.length_b   1.000
_cell.length_c   1.000
_cell.angle_alpha   90.00
_cell.angle_beta   90.00
_cell.angle_gamma   90.00
#
_symmetry.space_group_name_H-M   'P 1'
#
loop_
_entity.id
_entity.type
_entity.pdbx_description
1 polymer ?
#
loop_
_entity_poly.entity_id
_entity_poly.type
_entity_poly.pdbx_seq_one_letter_code
_entity_poly.pdbx_strand_id
1 'polypeptide(L)' 'MKQAILLPLLLLLASPLAAQETLAEKYDAKLLKPFAKKIEWQHKIDRARELAKERNQPVLAFFTRSYAP' A
#
# COMPACT_ATOMS: atom_id res chain seq x y z
N MET A 1 45.07 13.29 29.87
CA MET A 1 44.41 13.67 28.60
C MET A 1 44.16 12.42 27.75
N LYS A 2 43.20 11.58 28.13
CA LYS A 2 42.72 10.48 27.26
C LYS A 2 41.25 10.29 27.59
N GLN A 3 40.49 9.88 26.58
CA GLN A 3 39.07 9.53 26.61
C GLN A 3 38.10 10.67 26.25
N ALA A 4 38.15 11.08 24.98
CA ALA A 4 37.05 11.82 24.34
C ALA A 4 36.86 11.39 22.88
N ILE A 5 37.02 10.10 22.57
CA ILE A 5 36.87 9.58 21.18
C ILE A 5 35.73 8.54 21.07
N LEU A 6 35.05 8.20 22.18
CA LEU A 6 34.03 7.14 22.17
C LEU A 6 32.61 7.59 21.76
N LEU A 7 32.37 8.89 21.62
CA LEU A 7 31.03 9.44 21.35
C LEU A 7 30.55 9.37 19.88
N PRO A 8 31.38 9.47 18.82
CA PRO A 8 30.86 9.49 17.45
C PRO A 8 30.49 8.10 16.90
N LEU A 9 30.96 7.00 17.52
CA LEU A 9 30.68 5.64 17.04
C LEU A 9 29.26 5.16 17.40
N LEU A 10 28.68 5.67 18.50
CA LEU A 10 27.34 5.28 18.96
C LEU A 10 26.21 5.86 18.10
N LEU A 11 26.45 6.98 17.39
CA LEU A 11 25.46 7.61 16.51
C LEU A 11 25.30 6.89 15.17
N LEU A 12 26.29 6.10 14.74
CA LEU A 12 26.22 5.30 13.50
C LEU A 12 25.38 4.03 13.63
N LEU A 13 25.14 3.56 14.86
CA LEU A 13 24.32 2.37 15.13
C LEU A 13 22.82 2.67 15.27
N ALA A 14 22.44 3.95 15.34
CA ALA A 14 21.05 4.39 15.42
C ALA A 14 20.40 4.53 14.03
N SER A 15 20.77 3.68 13.07
CA SER A 15 19.97 3.57 11.85
C SER A 15 18.62 2.97 12.27
N PRO A 16 17.49 3.67 12.09
CA PRO A 16 16.20 3.03 12.32
C PRO A 16 16.16 1.84 11.38
N LEU A 17 16.10 0.64 11.96
CA LEU A 17 15.75 -0.56 11.24
C LEU A 17 14.30 -0.36 10.80
N ALA A 18 14.11 0.39 9.71
CA ALA A 18 12.80 0.64 9.14
C ALA A 18 12.24 -0.74 8.80
N ALA A 19 11.29 -1.20 9.60
CA ALA A 19 10.62 -2.47 9.38
C ALA A 19 10.08 -2.43 7.94
N GLN A 20 10.66 -3.24 7.07
CA GLN A 20 10.27 -3.26 5.67
C GLN A 20 8.91 -3.93 5.59
N GLU A 21 7.86 -3.11 5.52
CA GLU A 21 6.50 -3.61 5.34
C GLU A 21 6.44 -4.48 4.09
N THR A 22 5.85 -5.65 4.26
CA THR A 22 5.53 -6.60 3.21
C THR A 22 4.54 -5.97 2.22
N LEU A 23 4.45 -6.53 1.00
CA LEU A 23 3.46 -6.09 0.03
C LEU A 23 2.02 -6.30 0.53
N ALA A 24 1.79 -7.34 1.34
CA ALA A 24 0.49 -7.61 1.95
C ALA A 24 0.08 -6.49 2.93
N GLU A 25 0.97 -6.08 3.82
CA GLU A 25 0.71 -5.00 4.78
C GLU A 25 0.43 -3.67 4.07
N LYS A 26 1.18 -3.37 3.00
CA LYS A 26 0.94 -2.17 2.17
C LYS A 26 -0.40 -2.22 1.46
N TYR A 27 -0.81 -3.38 0.99
CA TYR A 27 -2.10 -3.59 0.34
C TYR A 27 -3.25 -3.34 1.34
N ASP A 28 -3.19 -3.98 2.51
CA ASP A 28 -4.21 -3.82 3.55
C ASP A 28 -4.30 -2.38 4.04
N ALA A 29 -3.15 -1.74 4.28
CA ALA A 29 -3.08 -0.33 4.66
C ALA A 29 -3.68 0.61 3.59
N LYS A 30 -3.56 0.26 2.30
CA LYS A 30 -4.14 1.03 1.19
C LYS A 30 -5.66 0.90 1.14
N LEU A 31 -6.20 -0.30 1.37
CA LEU A 31 -7.66 -0.53 1.43
C LEU A 31 -8.33 0.20 2.59
N LEU A 32 -7.60 0.46 3.69
CA LEU A 32 -8.12 1.21 4.84
C LEU A 32 -8.25 2.72 4.59
N LYS A 33 -7.65 3.26 3.52
CA LYS A 33 -7.69 4.70 3.24
C LYS A 33 -9.12 5.16 2.88
N PRO A 34 -9.52 6.39 3.26
CA PRO A 34 -10.88 6.88 3.02
C PRO A 34 -11.33 6.85 1.55
N PHE A 35 -10.41 7.07 0.61
CA PHE A 35 -10.74 7.02 -0.82
C PHE A 35 -11.08 5.60 -1.28
N ALA A 36 -10.37 4.59 -0.78
CA ALA A 36 -10.55 3.19 -1.18
C ALA A 36 -11.90 2.65 -0.71
N LYS A 37 -12.40 3.15 0.44
CA LYS A 37 -13.72 2.82 1.00
C LYS A 37 -14.90 3.39 0.21
N LYS A 38 -14.69 4.43 -0.61
CA LYS A 38 -15.74 5.05 -1.44
C LYS A 38 -15.97 4.33 -2.76
N ILE A 39 -15.08 3.39 -3.11
CA ILE A 39 -15.10 2.67 -4.38
C ILE A 39 -15.66 1.28 -4.13
N GLU A 40 -16.62 0.87 -4.95
CA GLU A 40 -17.07 -0.52 -4.97
C GLU A 40 -16.11 -1.34 -5.82
N TRP A 41 -15.25 -2.11 -5.15
CA TRP A 41 -14.27 -2.96 -5.82
C TRP A 41 -14.95 -4.22 -6.37
N GLN A 42 -14.79 -4.45 -7.68
CA GLN A 42 -15.31 -5.63 -8.37
C GLN A 42 -14.14 -6.46 -8.90
N HIS A 43 -14.14 -7.77 -8.59
CA HIS A 43 -13.08 -8.69 -8.99
C HIS A 43 -13.34 -9.37 -10.35
N LYS A 44 -14.55 -9.21 -10.90
CA LYS A 44 -14.95 -9.76 -12.20
C LYS A 44 -15.36 -8.62 -13.13
N ILE A 45 -14.73 -8.54 -14.30
CA ILE A 45 -14.99 -7.48 -15.27
C ILE A 45 -16.45 -7.48 -15.74
N ASP A 46 -17.05 -8.65 -15.94
CA ASP A 46 -18.44 -8.75 -16.40
C ASP A 46 -19.41 -8.10 -15.40
N ARG A 47 -19.22 -8.37 -14.09
CA ARG A 47 -20.03 -7.74 -13.04
C ARG A 47 -19.81 -6.23 -12.97
N ALA A 48 -18.57 -5.77 -13.14
CA ALA A 48 -18.27 -4.34 -13.17
C ALA A 48 -18.98 -3.64 -14.34
N ARG A 49 -19.07 -4.29 -15.51
CA ARG A 49 -19.77 -3.76 -16.70
C ARG A 49 -21.28 -3.71 -16.51
N GLU A 50 -21.87 -4.72 -15.89
CA GLU A 50 -23.29 -4.72 -15.53
C GLU A 50 -23.63 -3.55 -14.61
N LEU A 51 -22.89 -3.39 -13.51
CA LEU A 51 -23.08 -2.30 -12.55
C LEU A 51 -22.87 -0.92 -13.18
N ALA A 52 -21.84 -0.79 -14.02
CA ALA A 52 -21.58 0.44 -14.79
C ALA A 52 -22.79 0.82 -15.66
N LYS A 53 -23.39 -0.16 -16.34
CA LYS A 53 -24.60 0.04 -17.15
C LYS A 53 -25.82 0.37 -16.29
N GLU A 54 -26.05 -0.38 -15.22
CA GLU A 54 -27.16 -0.16 -14.28
C GLU A 54 -27.14 1.24 -13.66
N ARG A 55 -25.94 1.74 -13.33
CA ARG A 55 -25.74 3.02 -12.65
C ARG A 55 -25.43 4.19 -13.59
N ASN A 56 -25.36 3.94 -14.89
CA ASN A 56 -24.90 4.92 -15.88
C ASN A 56 -23.55 5.56 -15.50
N GLN A 57 -22.58 4.74 -15.08
CA GLN A 57 -21.25 5.15 -14.63
C GLN A 57 -20.16 4.40 -15.40
N PRO A 58 -19.00 5.02 -15.69
CA PRO A 58 -17.92 4.33 -16.37
C PRO A 58 -17.16 3.37 -15.45
N VAL A 59 -16.59 2.31 -16.02
CA VAL A 59 -15.53 1.53 -15.35
C VAL A 59 -14.24 2.35 -15.40
N LEU A 60 -13.75 2.77 -14.24
CA LEU A 60 -12.59 3.67 -14.15
C LEU A 60 -11.26 2.95 -14.47
N ALA A 61 -11.10 1.71 -14.02
CA ALA A 61 -9.90 0.91 -14.23
C ALA A 61 -10.21 -0.59 -14.14
N PHE A 62 -9.47 -1.40 -14.88
CA PHE A 62 -9.48 -2.86 -14.76
C PHE A 62 -8.05 -3.39 -14.79
N PHE A 63 -7.67 -4.12 -13.74
CA PHE A 63 -6.33 -4.66 -13.59
C PHE A 63 -6.36 -6.15 -13.94
N THR A 64 -5.71 -6.53 -15.05
CA THR A 64 -5.67 -7.91 -15.57
C THR A 64 -4.55 -8.76 -15.00
N ARG A 65 -3.48 -8.12 -14.49
CA ARG A 65 -2.43 -8.78 -13.72
C ARG A 65 -2.57 -8.38 -12.28
N SER A 66 -2.98 -9.34 -11.47
CA SER A 66 -2.80 -9.24 -10.04
C SER A 66 -1.30 -9.38 -9.79
N TYR A 67 -0.63 -8.34 -9.32
CA TYR A 67 0.50 -8.53 -8.41
C TYR A 67 -0.07 -8.89 -7.02
N ALA A 68 -1.10 -9.73 -6.97
CA ALA A 68 -1.44 -10.40 -5.73
C ALA A 68 -0.29 -11.37 -5.43
N PRO A 69 0.11 -11.50 -4.16
CA PRO A 69 0.75 -12.73 -3.72
C PRO A 69 -0.13 -13.95 -4.02
#